data_AF-A0A1M6Z465-F1
#
_entry.id   AF-A0A1M6Z465-F1
#
_cell.length_a   1.000
_cell.length_b   1.000
_cell.length_c   1.000
_cell.angle_alpha   90.00
_cell.angle_beta   90.00
_cell.angle_gamma   90.00
#
_symmetry.space_group_name_H-M   'P 1'
#
loop_
_entity.id
_entity.type
_entity.pdbx_description
1 polymer ?
#
loop_
_entity_poly.entity_id
_entity_poly.type
_entity_poly.pdbx_seq_one_letter_code
_entity_poly.pdbx_strand_id
1 'polypeptide(L)' 'MERNLSKKNLSGTYKGKIELFYKVLAQKKCDKDKVYSLHEPEVKCIGKGKEHKKYEFGNKVSIARSYSGIIVGAV' A
#
# COMPACT_ATOMS: atom_id res chain seq x y z
N MET A 1 8.47 8.08 17.89
CA MET A 1 9.32 8.23 16.69
C MET A 1 9.70 9.69 16.40
N GLU A 2 9.48 10.61 17.34
CA GLU A 2 9.61 12.06 17.08
C GLU A 2 10.79 12.70 17.83
N ARG A 3 11.70 11.88 18.38
CA ARG A 3 12.76 12.37 19.26
C ARG A 3 13.79 13.14 18.42
N ASN A 4 14.11 14.37 18.85
CA ASN A 4 15.07 15.30 18.23
C ASN A 4 14.67 15.90 16.87
N LEU A 5 13.40 15.85 16.47
CA LEU A 5 12.91 16.57 15.29
C LEU A 5 12.37 17.96 15.69
N SER A 6 12.81 19.01 15.00
CA SER A 6 12.20 20.35 15.14
C SER A 6 10.72 20.29 14.75
N LYS A 7 9.85 20.95 15.53
CA LYS A 7 8.38 20.94 15.35
C LYS A 7 7.94 21.31 13.92
N LYS A 8 8.71 22.17 13.24
CA LYS A 8 8.48 22.55 11.84
C LYS A 8 8.66 21.38 10.87
N ASN A 9 9.70 20.57 11.06
CA ASN A 9 9.98 19.37 10.26
C ASN A 9 8.97 18.24 10.51
N LEU A 10 8.47 18.16 11.74
CA LEU A 10 7.43 17.21 12.14
C LEU A 10 6.11 17.47 11.40
N SER A 11 5.69 18.74 11.33
CA SER A 11 4.42 19.15 10.71
C SER A 11 4.44 19.18 9.18
N GLY A 12 5.62 19.36 8.57
CA GLY A 12 5.78 19.49 7.12
C GLY A 12 6.26 18.19 6.45
N THR A 13 7.58 18.05 6.33
CA THR A 13 8.23 17.03 5.48
C THR A 13 7.98 15.59 5.92
N TYR A 14 7.94 15.33 7.22
CA TYR A 14 7.90 13.95 7.74
C TYR A 14 6.51 13.48 8.16
N LYS A 15 5.51 14.38 8.15
CA LYS A 15 4.17 14.10 8.67
C LYS A 15 3.60 12.78 8.15
N GLY A 16 3.55 12.61 6.82
CA GLY A 16 3.00 11.39 6.21
C GLY A 16 3.81 10.11 6.52
N LYS A 17 5.14 10.21 6.64
CA LYS A 17 5.98 9.06 7.02
C LYS A 17 5.78 8.66 8.47
N ILE A 18 5.68 9.65 9.36
CA ILE A 18 5.43 9.43 10.79
C ILE A 18 4.04 8.80 10.97
N GLU A 19 3.01 9.31 10.30
CA GLU A 19 1.66 8.73 10.27
C GLU A 19 1.68 7.29 9.76
N LEU A 20 2.42 7.00 8.70
CA LEU A 20 2.61 5.64 8.19
C LEU A 20 3.22 4.71 9.24
N PHE A 21 4.27 5.16 9.93
CA PHE A 21 4.92 4.35 10.95
C PHE A 21 4.01 4.09 12.14
N TYR A 22 3.26 5.10 12.60
CA TYR A 22 2.24 4.89 13.63
C TYR A 22 1.16 3.91 13.17
N LYS A 23 0.68 4.05 11.92
CA LYS A 23 -0.28 3.11 11.33
C LYS A 23 0.25 1.69 11.36
N VAL A 24 1.51 1.46 10.96
CA VAL A 24 2.15 0.13 10.94
C VAL A 24 2.30 -0.46 12.34
N LEU A 25 2.73 0.35 13.32
CA LEU A 25 2.86 -0.11 14.71
C LEU A 25 1.52 -0.47 15.34
N ALA A 26 0.43 0.17 14.93
CA ALA A 26 -0.90 -0.08 15.46
C ALA A 26 -1.61 -1.32 14.85
N GLN A 27 -1.11 -1.87 13.74
CA GLN A 27 -1.79 -2.97 13.02
C GLN A 27 -1.71 -4.28 13.81
N LYS A 28 -2.82 -5.02 13.83
CA LYS A 28 -2.95 -6.34 14.46
C LYS A 28 -3.02 -7.45 13.41
N LYS A 29 -2.90 -8.71 13.86
CA LYS A 29 -2.89 -9.90 12.99
C LYS A 29 -4.15 -10.07 12.13
N CYS A 30 -5.30 -9.58 12.58
CA CYS A 30 -6.58 -9.76 11.86
C CYS A 30 -7.12 -8.49 11.20
N ASP A 31 -6.35 -7.39 11.21
CA ASP A 31 -6.80 -6.14 10.60
C ASP A 31 -6.87 -6.25 9.08
N LYS A 32 -7.81 -5.51 8.48
CA LYS A 32 -7.91 -5.32 7.03
C LYS A 32 -7.01 -4.17 6.58
N ASP A 33 -6.72 -4.10 5.28
CA ASP A 33 -5.96 -3.00 4.65
C ASP A 33 -4.61 -2.68 5.32
N LYS A 34 -3.87 -3.76 5.62
CA LYS A 34 -2.54 -3.67 6.21
C LYS A 34 -1.54 -3.08 5.26
N VAL A 35 -0.55 -2.44 5.84
CA VAL A 35 0.60 -1.91 5.10
C VAL A 35 1.63 -3.03 5.00
N TYR A 36 1.86 -3.49 3.77
CA TYR A 36 2.82 -4.57 3.49
C TYR A 36 4.21 -4.05 3.10
N SER A 37 4.33 -2.78 2.72
CA SER A 37 5.59 -2.12 2.39
C SER A 37 5.62 -0.70 2.96
N LEU A 38 6.73 -0.33 3.59
CA LEU A 38 6.95 1.05 4.05
C LEU A 38 7.32 1.99 2.90
N HIS A 39 7.91 1.46 1.84
CA HIS A 39 8.33 2.23 0.66
C HIS A 39 7.20 2.43 -0.34
N GLU A 40 6.28 1.46 -0.43
CA GLU A 40 5.11 1.49 -1.31
C GLU A 40 3.85 1.12 -0.50
N PRO A 41 3.30 2.05 0.30
CA PRO A 41 2.16 1.78 1.19
C PRO A 41 0.88 1.31 0.49
N GLU A 42 0.77 1.55 -0.82
CA GLU A 42 -0.33 1.15 -1.69
C GLU A 42 -0.30 -0.34 -2.09
N VAL A 43 0.83 -1.02 -1.89
CA VAL A 43 0.98 -2.45 -2.19
C VAL A 43 0.03 -3.29 -1.34
N LYS A 44 -0.73 -4.17 -2.00
CA LYS A 44 -1.67 -5.09 -1.35
C LYS A 44 -1.15 -6.52 -1.38
N CYS A 45 -1.55 -7.31 -0.40
CA CYS A 45 -1.42 -8.76 -0.44
C CYS A 45 -2.61 -9.36 -1.18
N ILE A 46 -2.35 -10.09 -2.25
CA ILE A 46 -3.36 -10.67 -3.14
C ILE A 46 -3.22 -12.19 -3.13
N GLY A 47 -4.33 -12.89 -2.91
CA GLY A 47 -4.37 -14.35 -3.03
C GLY A 47 -4.25 -14.77 -4.50
N LYS A 48 -3.26 -15.59 -4.83
CA LYS A 48 -3.00 -16.04 -6.21
C LYS A 48 -3.80 -17.30 -6.60
N GLY A 49 -4.37 -18.02 -5.61
CA GLY A 49 -5.11 -19.26 -5.83
C GLY A 49 -4.23 -20.46 -6.24
N LYS A 50 -2.90 -20.35 -6.17
CA LYS A 50 -1.96 -21.45 -6.45
C LYS A 50 -1.44 -22.04 -5.15
N GLU A 51 -1.41 -23.37 -5.04
CA GLU A 51 -0.97 -24.06 -3.82
C GLU A 51 0.51 -23.77 -3.47
N HIS A 52 1.39 -23.83 -4.47
CA HIS A 52 2.83 -23.59 -4.31
C HIS A 52 3.21 -22.10 -4.16
N LYS A 53 2.28 -21.17 -4.41
CA LYS A 53 2.48 -19.72 -4.21
C LYS A 53 1.15 -19.05 -3.92
N LYS A 54 0.76 -19.07 -2.64
CA LYS A 54 -0.58 -18.66 -2.17
C LYS A 54 -0.85 -17.16 -2.31
N TYR A 55 0.19 -16.34 -2.18
CA TYR A 55 0.07 -14.87 -2.17
C TYR A 55 1.08 -14.20 -3.11
N GLU A 56 0.72 -13.00 -3.54
CA GLU A 56 1.61 -12.05 -4.20
C GLU A 56 1.41 -10.65 -3.58
N PHE A 57 2.46 -9.82 -3.65
CA PHE A 57 2.43 -8.45 -3.18
C PHE A 57 2.54 -7.52 -4.38
N GLY A 58 1.57 -6.63 -4.54
CA GLY A 58 1.58 -5.62 -5.59
C GLY A 58 0.25 -4.90 -5.67
N ASN A 59 0.11 -4.07 -6.71
CA ASN A 59 -1.17 -3.50 -7.09
C ASN A 59 -1.71 -4.26 -8.31
N LYS A 60 -2.95 -4.74 -8.22
CA LYS A 60 -3.59 -5.47 -9.31
C LYS A 60 -4.44 -4.50 -10.10
N VAL A 61 -4.09 -4.30 -11.37
CA VAL A 61 -4.85 -3.48 -12.30
C VAL A 61 -5.62 -4.35 -13.30
N SER A 62 -6.80 -3.90 -13.69
CA SER A 62 -7.59 -4.49 -14.77
C SER A 62 -7.81 -3.46 -15.86
N ILE A 63 -7.58 -3.84 -17.13
CA ILE A 63 -7.76 -2.97 -18.29
C ILE A 63 -8.80 -3.60 -19.20
N ALA A 64 -9.86 -2.85 -19.49
CA ALA A 64 -10.87 -3.22 -20.46
C ALA A 64 -10.56 -2.57 -21.82
N ARG A 65 -10.53 -3.38 -22.89
CA ARG A 65 -10.20 -2.94 -24.24
C ARG A 65 -11.26 -3.41 -25.23
N SER A 66 -11.66 -2.52 -26.15
CA SER A 66 -12.49 -2.87 -27.31
C SER A 66 -11.72 -3.75 -28.29
N TYR A 67 -12.44 -4.46 -29.16
CA TYR A 67 -11.83 -5.28 -30.22
C TYR A 67 -10.94 -4.45 -31.17
N SER A 68 -11.36 -3.22 -31.50
CA SER A 68 -10.57 -2.26 -32.29
C SER A 68 -9.30 -1.77 -31.59
N GLY A 69 -9.16 -2.07 -30.31
CA GLY A 69 -7.96 -1.80 -29.56
C GLY A 69 -7.99 -0.54 -28.67
N ILE A 70 -9.15 0.08 -28.53
CA ILE A 70 -9.36 1.25 -27.66
C ILE A 70 -9.49 0.81 -26.20
N ILE A 71 -8.81 1.48 -25.27
CA ILE A 71 -8.97 1.26 -23.83
C ILE A 71 -10.24 1.98 -23.38
N VAL A 72 -11.21 1.21 -22.86
CA VAL A 72 -12.52 1.74 -22.42
C VAL A 72 -12.64 1.84 -20.91
N GLY A 73 -11.69 1.27 -20.17
CA GLY A 73 -11.65 1.40 -18.72
C GLY A 73 -10.39 0.78 -18.11
N ALA A 74 -10.03 1.29 -16.94
CA ALA A 74 -8.99 0.72 -16.08
C ALA A 74 -9.42 0.85 -14.61
N VAL A 75 -9.07 -0.16 -13.81
CA VAL A 75 -9.28 -0.21 -12.34
C VAL A 75 -7.99 -0.65 -11.67
#